data_AF-A0A7J7IMI8-F1
#
_entry.id   AF-A0A7J7IMI8-F1
#
_cell.length_a   1.000
_cell.length_b   1.000
_cell.length_c   1.000
_cell.angle_alpha   90.00
_cell.angle_beta   90.00
_cell.angle_gamma   90.00
#
_symmetry.space_group_name_H-M   'P 1'
#
loop_
_entity.id
_entity.type
_entity.pdbx_description
1 polymer ?
#
loop_
_entity_poly.entity_id
_entity_poly.type
_entity_poly.pdbx_seq_one_letter_code
_entity_poly.pdbx_strand_id
1 'polypeptide(L)'
;MLAFVLNSVTRASTSSAKGRACSKPLGNASFATSSWLGGSVGSGRPSSLEQRRLRPRVLPVAPTTGSRARSLVCVQASEVTMRARSIRDLQDGEIRGKRVFVRSDLNVPLDGKRITDDTRVRASVPTIKYLMEKGAKVIVASHLGRPKGGFEDKYSLAPVASRLSELLGKPVRMAKDCIGDAVASEVAAMSPGDVLLLENVRFYPEEEKNDPEFARKLAANADLYVNDAFGTAHRAHASTAGVTEFLKPAVAGFLLEKELDYLSNAIENPKRPFAAIVGGSKVSSKIGVLEKLLQKCDTIVIGGGMVFTFLRARGLKTGSSLVEEDKIELARNIEEQARKRGIELLLPVDCGDRRQIR
;
A
#
# COMPACT_ATOMS: atom_id res chain seq x y z
N MET A 1 3.96 -1.63 5.27
CA MET A 1 3.04 -0.49 5.18
C MET A 1 3.00 0.05 3.76
N LEU A 2 4.02 0.77 3.27
CA LEU A 2 4.01 1.33 1.90
C LEU A 2 3.65 0.29 0.82
N ALA A 3 4.32 -0.87 0.79
CA ALA A 3 3.99 -1.94 -0.15
C ALA A 3 2.55 -2.52 -0.02
N PHE A 4 1.97 -2.49 1.18
CA PHE A 4 0.60 -2.97 1.40
C PHE A 4 -0.44 -1.93 0.98
N VAL A 5 -0.20 -0.66 1.32
CA VAL A 5 -1.01 0.49 0.90
C VAL A 5 -0.95 0.67 -0.62
N LEU A 6 0.25 0.55 -1.19
CA LEU A 6 0.43 0.52 -2.64
C LEU A 6 -0.32 -0.68 -3.21
N ASN A 7 -0.14 -1.92 -2.71
CA ASN A 7 -0.84 -3.08 -3.24
C ASN A 7 -2.37 -2.99 -3.16
N SER A 8 -2.96 -2.41 -2.12
CA SER A 8 -4.42 -2.25 -2.01
C SER A 8 -4.98 -1.23 -3.01
N VAL A 9 -4.18 -0.24 -3.40
CA VAL A 9 -4.55 0.75 -4.43
C VAL A 9 -4.13 0.31 -5.85
N THR A 10 -3.00 -0.39 -6.01
CA THR A 10 -2.39 -0.74 -7.31
C THR A 10 -2.80 -2.11 -7.86
N ARG A 11 -3.13 -3.12 -7.02
CA ARG A 11 -3.73 -4.38 -7.55
C ARG A 11 -5.09 -4.13 -8.19
N ALA A 12 -5.75 -3.02 -7.84
CA ALA A 12 -7.03 -2.64 -8.41
C ALA A 12 -6.93 -1.98 -9.79
N SER A 13 -5.81 -1.35 -10.15
CA SER A 13 -5.64 -0.68 -11.45
C SER A 13 -5.23 -1.64 -12.58
N THR A 14 -4.64 -2.79 -12.25
CA THR A 14 -4.03 -3.70 -13.24
C THR A 14 -4.96 -4.78 -13.81
N SER A 15 -6.19 -4.93 -13.30
CA SER A 15 -7.14 -5.95 -13.80
C SER A 15 -7.94 -5.53 -15.04
N SER A 16 -7.82 -4.27 -15.50
CA SER A 16 -8.55 -3.75 -16.67
C SER A 16 -7.86 -4.00 -18.02
N ALA A 17 -6.68 -4.63 -18.05
CA ALA A 17 -5.85 -4.79 -19.25
C ALA A 17 -5.71 -6.24 -19.76
N LYS A 18 -6.69 -7.13 -19.49
CA LYS A 18 -6.81 -8.41 -20.19
C LYS A 18 -8.07 -8.41 -21.06
N GLY A 19 -7.86 -7.98 -22.31
CA GLY A 19 -8.88 -7.95 -23.36
C GLY A 19 -9.44 -9.34 -23.68
N ARG A 20 -10.72 -9.31 -24.07
CA ARG A 20 -11.57 -10.39 -24.58
C ARG A 20 -10.84 -11.32 -25.55
N ALA A 21 -10.70 -12.59 -25.19
CA ALA A 21 -10.57 -13.67 -26.16
C ALA A 21 -11.96 -14.33 -26.30
N CYS A 22 -12.58 -14.09 -27.45
CA CYS A 22 -13.88 -14.64 -27.82
C CYS A 22 -13.68 -16.12 -28.21
N SER A 23 -14.29 -17.03 -27.48
CA SER A 23 -14.35 -18.46 -27.78
C SER A 23 -15.48 -18.78 -28.76
N LYS A 24 -15.19 -19.47 -29.87
CA LYS A 24 -16.10 -20.48 -30.46
C LYS A 24 -15.29 -21.62 -31.08
N PRO A 25 -15.73 -22.89 -30.94
CA PRO A 25 -15.04 -24.08 -31.45
C PRO A 25 -15.65 -24.56 -32.79
N LEU A 26 -14.93 -25.44 -33.50
CA LEU A 26 -15.42 -26.66 -34.21
C LEU A 26 -14.46 -27.07 -35.35
N GLY A 27 -14.26 -28.39 -35.51
CA GLY A 27 -14.09 -29.00 -36.84
C GLY A 27 -12.84 -29.84 -37.07
N ASN A 28 -12.93 -31.15 -36.79
CA ASN A 28 -12.07 -32.20 -37.36
C ASN A 28 -12.23 -32.26 -38.89
N ALA A 29 -11.14 -32.52 -39.62
CA ALA A 29 -11.17 -33.32 -40.85
C ALA A 29 -9.76 -33.86 -41.17
N SER A 30 -9.67 -35.18 -41.21
CA SER A 30 -8.59 -35.98 -41.78
C SER A 30 -8.84 -36.17 -43.27
N PHE A 31 -7.81 -36.20 -44.12
CA PHE A 31 -7.80 -37.06 -45.32
C PHE A 31 -6.35 -37.28 -45.83
N ALA A 32 -6.09 -38.54 -46.16
CA ALA A 32 -4.93 -39.11 -46.87
C ALA A 32 -4.85 -38.61 -48.33
N THR A 33 -3.88 -38.88 -49.21
CA THR A 33 -3.02 -40.03 -49.49
C THR A 33 -1.90 -39.57 -50.46
N SER A 34 -0.84 -40.39 -50.57
CA SER A 34 -0.28 -40.94 -51.81
C SER A 34 1.25 -40.89 -51.92
N SER A 35 1.75 -41.86 -52.67
CA SER A 35 2.96 -42.65 -52.53
C SER A 35 3.99 -42.38 -53.66
N TRP A 36 5.03 -43.23 -53.71
CA TRP A 36 6.04 -43.49 -54.78
C TRP A 36 7.43 -42.90 -54.51
N LEU A 37 8.59 -43.56 -54.75
CA LEU A 37 9.03 -44.96 -54.88
C LEU A 37 10.57 -44.93 -55.11
N GLY A 38 11.31 -45.93 -54.60
CA GLY A 38 12.66 -46.36 -55.04
C GLY A 38 13.87 -45.55 -54.52
N GLY A 39 15.05 -46.07 -54.16
CA GLY A 39 15.75 -47.38 -54.21
C GLY A 39 17.26 -47.04 -54.05
N SER A 40 17.97 -47.52 -53.00
CA SER A 40 18.98 -48.61 -52.99
C SER A 40 20.20 -48.37 -53.95
N VAL A 41 21.50 -48.65 -53.72
CA VAL A 41 22.32 -49.50 -52.81
C VAL A 41 23.80 -49.02 -52.83
N GLY A 42 24.50 -49.08 -51.67
CA GLY A 42 25.91 -49.56 -51.42
C GLY A 42 27.11 -49.00 -52.22
N SER A 43 28.38 -49.19 -51.85
CA SER A 43 29.12 -49.80 -50.74
C SER A 43 30.63 -49.62 -51.06
N GLY A 44 31.54 -49.46 -50.09
CA GLY A 44 32.99 -49.70 -50.34
C GLY A 44 33.99 -48.90 -49.49
N ARG A 45 34.66 -49.58 -48.56
CA ARG A 45 35.95 -49.24 -47.88
C ARG A 45 37.14 -49.81 -48.72
N PRO A 46 38.44 -49.82 -48.29
CA PRO A 46 39.15 -49.22 -47.13
C PRO A 46 40.55 -48.58 -47.45
N SER A 47 41.23 -48.14 -46.38
CA SER A 47 42.71 -48.04 -46.17
C SER A 47 43.41 -46.83 -46.83
N SER A 48 44.49 -46.23 -46.31
CA SER A 48 45.23 -46.26 -45.05
C SER A 48 46.26 -45.11 -45.16
N LEU A 49 46.86 -44.76 -44.03
CA LEU A 49 48.12 -44.01 -43.84
C LEU A 49 47.98 -42.59 -43.32
N GLU A 50 48.70 -42.45 -42.23
CA GLU A 50 48.67 -41.44 -41.21
C GLU A 50 49.89 -40.51 -41.40
N GLN A 51 49.80 -39.35 -40.73
CA GLN A 51 50.89 -38.45 -40.34
C GLN A 51 51.28 -37.32 -41.30
N ARG A 52 50.79 -36.10 -40.98
CA ARG A 52 51.66 -35.02 -40.47
C ARG A 52 50.87 -33.83 -39.88
N ARG A 53 51.03 -33.70 -38.56
CA ARG A 53 51.03 -32.54 -37.64
C ARG A 53 50.36 -31.21 -38.06
N LEU A 54 49.31 -30.93 -37.30
CA LEU A 54 48.57 -29.69 -36.97
C LEU A 54 49.37 -28.37 -36.93
N ARG A 55 48.78 -27.29 -37.49
CA ARG A 55 48.38 -26.03 -36.80
C ARG A 55 47.27 -25.32 -37.61
N PRO A 56 46.22 -24.76 -36.99
CA PRO A 56 45.09 -24.22 -37.74
C PRO A 56 45.31 -22.75 -38.16
N ARG A 57 45.07 -22.46 -39.43
CA ARG A 57 44.73 -21.13 -39.95
C ARG A 57 43.32 -21.25 -40.53
N VAL A 58 42.38 -20.48 -40.00
CA VAL A 58 41.03 -20.35 -40.59
C VAL A 58 40.75 -18.88 -40.83
N LEU A 59 40.54 -18.56 -42.10
CA LEU A 59 39.83 -17.43 -42.69
C LEU A 59 39.32 -17.94 -44.06
N PRO A 60 38.33 -17.32 -44.71
CA PRO A 60 36.99 -16.94 -44.26
C PRO A 60 35.93 -17.40 -45.28
N VAL A 61 34.64 -17.55 -44.94
CA VAL A 61 33.58 -17.58 -45.96
C VAL A 61 32.28 -16.95 -45.44
N ALA A 62 31.72 -16.07 -46.27
CA ALA A 62 30.46 -15.36 -46.10
C ALA A 62 29.24 -16.23 -46.55
N PRO A 63 28.01 -15.70 -46.64
CA PRO A 63 26.92 -16.08 -45.76
C PRO A 63 25.86 -16.95 -46.43
N THR A 64 25.22 -17.85 -45.68
CA THR A 64 23.97 -18.49 -46.09
C THR A 64 22.77 -17.74 -45.50
N THR A 65 21.89 -17.35 -46.41
CA THR A 65 20.57 -16.78 -46.20
C THR A 65 19.63 -17.74 -45.47
N GLY A 66 18.82 -17.23 -44.54
CA GLY A 66 17.55 -17.86 -44.16
C GLY A 66 17.32 -18.06 -42.67
N SER A 67 17.14 -16.98 -41.91
CA SER A 67 16.33 -17.00 -40.68
C SER A 67 15.76 -15.62 -40.45
N ARG A 68 14.43 -15.52 -40.40
CA ARG A 68 13.69 -14.29 -40.12
C ARG A 68 14.16 -13.74 -38.78
N ALA A 69 14.94 -12.67 -38.81
CA ALA A 69 15.24 -11.87 -37.64
C ALA A 69 13.92 -11.30 -37.10
N ARG A 70 13.39 -11.92 -36.04
CA ARG A 70 12.50 -11.22 -35.13
C ARG A 70 13.36 -10.14 -34.50
N SER A 71 13.14 -8.89 -34.89
CA SER A 71 13.66 -7.75 -34.15
C SER A 71 13.21 -7.92 -32.70
N LEU A 72 14.12 -8.25 -31.80
CA LEU A 72 13.91 -7.96 -30.39
C LEU A 72 13.88 -6.44 -30.31
N VAL A 73 12.69 -5.88 -30.44
CA VAL A 73 12.40 -4.58 -29.85
C VAL A 73 12.59 -4.81 -28.36
N CYS A 74 13.75 -4.40 -27.87
CA CYS A 74 13.96 -4.21 -26.45
C CYS A 74 12.97 -3.11 -26.05
N VAL A 75 11.75 -3.50 -25.67
CA VAL A 75 10.85 -2.63 -24.95
C VAL A 75 11.62 -2.33 -23.67
N GLN A 76 12.19 -1.14 -23.60
CA GLN A 76 12.65 -0.60 -22.34
C GLN A 76 11.47 -0.73 -21.39
N ALA A 77 11.58 -1.67 -20.44
CA ALA A 77 10.73 -1.67 -19.29
C ALA A 77 11.07 -0.37 -18.56
N SER A 78 10.36 0.70 -18.90
CA SER A 78 10.32 1.88 -18.07
C SER A 78 9.99 1.38 -16.68
N GLU A 79 10.90 1.60 -15.73
CA GLU A 79 10.57 1.54 -14.31
C GLU A 79 9.47 2.59 -14.08
N VAL A 80 8.22 2.19 -14.34
CA VAL A 80 7.07 2.90 -13.83
C VAL A 80 7.14 2.64 -12.33
N THR A 81 7.77 3.56 -11.61
CA THR A 81 7.57 3.68 -10.18
C THR A 81 6.06 3.78 -10.01
N MET A 82 5.43 2.70 -9.53
CA MET A 82 3.98 2.59 -9.43
C MET A 82 3.50 3.56 -8.36
N ARG A 83 3.35 4.84 -8.71
CA ARG A 83 2.63 5.81 -7.89
C ARG A 83 1.20 5.33 -7.78
N ALA A 84 0.69 5.26 -6.56
CA ALA A 84 -0.71 4.91 -6.34
C ALA A 84 -1.58 5.93 -7.10
N ARG A 85 -2.52 5.46 -7.92
CA ARG A 85 -3.45 6.36 -8.62
C ARG A 85 -4.21 7.19 -7.58
N SER A 86 -4.19 8.51 -7.73
CA SER A 86 -4.88 9.46 -6.85
C SER A 86 -6.23 9.85 -7.44
N ILE A 87 -7.09 10.42 -6.60
CA ILE A 87 -8.34 11.04 -7.02
C ILE A 87 -8.14 12.19 -8.03
N ARG A 88 -6.94 12.79 -8.09
CA ARG A 88 -6.57 13.77 -9.14
C ARG A 88 -6.44 13.16 -10.53
N ASP A 89 -6.13 11.87 -10.61
CA ASP A 89 -5.89 11.16 -11.87
C ASP A 89 -7.19 10.60 -12.48
N LEU A 90 -8.33 10.83 -11.82
CA LEU A 90 -9.64 10.50 -12.34
C LEU A 90 -10.18 11.67 -13.15
N GLN A 91 -10.75 11.37 -14.32
CA GLN A 91 -11.46 12.34 -15.12
C GLN A 91 -12.81 12.69 -14.49
N ASP A 92 -13.35 13.87 -14.80
CA ASP A 92 -14.64 14.32 -14.28
C ASP A 92 -15.78 13.32 -14.59
N GLY A 93 -15.73 12.65 -15.75
CA GLY A 93 -16.70 11.62 -16.12
C GLY A 93 -16.62 10.33 -15.30
N GLU A 94 -15.47 10.07 -14.66
CA GLU A 94 -15.29 8.93 -13.73
C GLU A 94 -15.85 9.23 -12.33
N ILE A 95 -16.13 10.50 -12.00
CA ILE A 95 -16.58 10.95 -10.67
C ILE A 95 -18.04 11.42 -10.67
N ARG A 96 -18.43 12.22 -11.68
CA ARG A 96 -19.73 12.91 -11.70
C ARG A 96 -20.89 11.91 -11.69
N GLY A 97 -21.80 12.09 -10.73
CA GLY A 97 -22.98 11.24 -10.55
C GLY A 97 -22.71 9.87 -9.95
N LYS A 98 -21.45 9.50 -9.73
CA LYS A 98 -21.08 8.21 -9.13
C LYS A 98 -21.24 8.22 -7.62
N ARG A 99 -21.55 7.05 -7.06
CA ARG A 99 -21.54 6.79 -5.62
C ARG A 99 -20.11 6.43 -5.22
N VAL A 100 -19.50 7.24 -4.37
CA VAL A 100 -18.08 7.11 -4.04
C VAL A 100 -17.95 6.70 -2.58
N PHE A 101 -17.44 5.50 -2.34
CA PHE A 101 -17.07 5.04 -1.00
C PHE A 101 -15.74 5.65 -0.60
N VAL A 102 -15.74 6.52 0.41
CA VAL A 102 -14.54 7.19 0.93
C VAL A 102 -14.21 6.63 2.30
N ARG A 103 -13.12 5.86 2.37
CA ARG A 103 -12.57 5.41 3.66
C ARG A 103 -11.75 6.53 4.28
N SER A 104 -12.28 7.16 5.34
CA SER A 104 -11.60 8.23 6.09
C SER A 104 -11.11 7.74 7.47
N ASP A 105 -10.06 8.36 8.02
CA ASP A 105 -9.67 8.15 9.42
C ASP A 105 -10.31 9.25 10.28
N LEU A 106 -11.51 8.98 10.78
CA LEU A 106 -12.24 9.89 11.68
C LEU A 106 -12.20 9.41 13.14
N ASN A 107 -11.19 8.61 13.50
CA ASN A 107 -11.03 8.14 14.87
C ASN A 107 -10.45 9.27 15.73
N VAL A 108 -11.33 10.09 16.31
CA VAL A 108 -11.00 11.28 17.11
C VAL A 108 -11.13 11.00 18.62
N PRO A 109 -10.34 11.67 19.46
CA PRO A 109 -10.57 11.64 20.90
C PRO A 109 -11.87 12.36 21.26
N LEU A 110 -12.66 11.72 22.13
CA LEU A 110 -13.92 12.23 22.63
C LEU A 110 -13.87 12.41 24.15
N ASP A 111 -14.51 13.48 24.61
CA ASP A 111 -14.89 13.72 26.00
C ASP A 111 -16.43 13.73 26.07
N GLY A 112 -17.02 12.60 26.46
CA GLY A 112 -18.45 12.34 26.28
C GLY A 112 -18.81 12.33 24.78
N LYS A 113 -19.63 13.30 24.35
CA LYS A 113 -19.98 13.51 22.93
C LYS A 113 -19.20 14.66 22.26
N ARG A 114 -18.28 15.30 23.00
CA ARG A 114 -17.50 16.44 22.51
C ARG A 114 -16.18 15.97 21.91
N ILE A 115 -15.89 16.42 20.69
CA ILE A 115 -14.59 16.18 20.05
C ILE A 115 -13.55 17.11 20.69
N THR A 116 -12.45 16.54 21.20
CA THR A 116 -11.36 17.34 21.81
C THR A 116 -10.26 17.69 20.83
N ASP A 117 -10.07 16.90 19.78
CA ASP A 117 -9.17 17.18 18.66
C ASP A 117 -9.81 16.72 17.34
N ASP A 118 -10.13 17.69 16.48
CA ASP A 118 -10.77 17.49 15.17
C ASP A 118 -9.78 17.48 14.00
N THR A 119 -8.46 17.41 14.27
CA THR A 119 -7.41 17.43 13.24
C THR A 119 -7.61 16.36 12.17
N ARG A 120 -8.02 15.15 12.57
CA ARG A 120 -8.32 14.05 11.65
C ARG A 120 -9.54 14.31 10.75
N VAL A 121 -10.57 14.96 11.31
CA VAL A 121 -11.76 15.35 10.56
C VAL A 121 -11.38 16.39 9.50
N ARG A 122 -10.66 17.45 9.91
CA ARG A 122 -10.15 18.49 9.00
C ARG A 122 -9.27 17.91 7.90
N ALA A 123 -8.45 16.90 8.20
CA ALA A 123 -7.58 16.25 7.23
C ALA A 123 -8.35 15.51 6.12
N SER A 124 -9.57 15.03 6.39
CA SER A 124 -10.42 14.31 5.42
C SER A 124 -11.27 15.24 4.55
N VAL A 125 -11.49 16.49 5.00
CA VAL A 125 -12.35 17.48 4.32
C VAL A 125 -11.92 17.77 2.87
N PRO A 126 -10.63 17.96 2.53
CA PRO A 126 -10.22 18.27 1.16
C PRO A 126 -10.70 17.24 0.13
N THR A 127 -10.56 15.95 0.44
CA THR A 127 -10.97 14.85 -0.45
C THR A 127 -12.49 14.81 -0.61
N ILE A 128 -13.23 14.92 0.50
CA ILE A 128 -14.69 14.92 0.49
C ILE A 128 -15.23 16.11 -0.30
N LYS A 129 -14.71 17.31 -0.03
CA LYS A 129 -15.12 18.55 -0.71
C LYS A 129 -14.87 18.50 -2.22
N TYR A 130 -13.72 17.99 -2.64
CA TYR A 130 -13.42 17.80 -4.07
C TYR A 130 -14.43 16.88 -4.77
N LEU A 131 -14.75 15.75 -4.16
CA LEU A 131 -15.75 14.83 -4.70
C LEU A 131 -17.14 15.48 -4.78
N MET A 132 -17.53 16.24 -3.76
CA MET A 132 -18.79 16.98 -3.75
C MET A 132 -18.86 18.01 -4.88
N GLU A 133 -17.80 18.80 -5.08
CA GLU A 133 -17.70 19.82 -6.14
C GLU A 133 -17.71 19.19 -7.55
N LYS A 134 -17.16 17.99 -7.69
CA LYS A 134 -17.22 17.19 -8.93
C LYS A 134 -18.56 16.49 -9.15
N GLY A 135 -19.51 16.63 -8.21
CA GLY A 135 -20.86 16.08 -8.33
C GLY A 135 -20.95 14.59 -8.04
N ALA A 136 -20.05 14.02 -7.22
CA ALA A 136 -20.20 12.68 -6.69
C ALA A 136 -21.25 12.63 -5.57
N LYS A 137 -21.82 11.44 -5.33
CA LYS A 137 -22.58 11.10 -4.13
C LYS A 137 -21.62 10.46 -3.14
N VAL A 138 -21.21 11.19 -2.09
CA VAL A 138 -20.09 10.79 -1.23
C VAL A 138 -20.55 9.98 -0.03
N ILE A 139 -20.11 8.73 0.06
CA ILE A 139 -20.42 7.81 1.16
C ILE A 139 -19.16 7.66 2.01
N VAL A 140 -19.12 8.31 3.16
CA VAL A 140 -17.97 8.31 4.06
C VAL A 140 -18.09 7.15 5.04
N ALA A 141 -17.03 6.34 5.14
CA ALA A 141 -16.93 5.27 6.13
C ALA A 141 -15.74 5.51 7.06
N SER A 142 -15.96 5.37 8.36
CA SER A 142 -14.90 5.46 9.36
C SER A 142 -15.03 4.42 10.46
N HIS A 143 -13.98 4.29 11.26
CA HIS A 143 -14.05 3.63 12.56
C HIS A 143 -13.90 4.68 13.67
N LEU A 144 -14.39 4.36 14.86
CA LEU A 144 -14.15 5.13 16.08
C LEU A 144 -13.87 4.17 17.24
N GLY A 145 -12.77 4.38 17.94
CA GLY A 145 -12.38 3.55 19.07
C GLY A 145 -12.22 2.06 18.73
N ARG A 146 -12.55 1.21 19.71
CA ARG A 146 -12.46 -0.25 19.63
C ARG A 146 -13.68 -0.87 20.32
N PRO A 147 -14.86 -0.87 19.67
CA PRO A 147 -16.02 -1.60 20.16
C PRO A 147 -15.71 -3.10 20.29
N LYS A 148 -16.28 -3.78 21.29
CA LYS A 148 -15.95 -5.18 21.60
C LYS A 148 -17.00 -6.21 21.16
N GLY A 149 -18.12 -5.80 20.59
CA GLY A 149 -19.16 -6.76 20.22
C GLY A 149 -20.48 -6.16 19.78
N GLY A 150 -20.45 -5.14 18.91
CA GLY A 150 -21.66 -4.50 18.39
C GLY A 150 -21.74 -3.01 18.73
N PHE A 151 -22.94 -2.47 18.59
CA PHE A 151 -23.23 -1.05 18.79
C PHE A 151 -22.97 -0.62 20.25
N GLU A 152 -22.19 0.44 20.41
CA GLU A 152 -21.97 1.12 21.69
C GLU A 152 -22.07 2.64 21.43
N ASP A 153 -23.01 3.36 22.09
CA ASP A 153 -23.28 4.80 21.82
C ASP A 153 -22.02 5.68 21.89
N LYS A 154 -21.11 5.41 22.84
CA LYS A 154 -19.83 6.12 22.99
C LYS A 154 -18.89 6.00 21.78
N TYR A 155 -19.11 5.01 20.91
CA TYR A 155 -18.33 4.77 19.69
C TYR A 155 -19.14 5.08 18.43
N SER A 156 -20.34 5.67 18.55
CA SER A 156 -21.07 6.18 17.39
C SER A 156 -20.35 7.35 16.75
N LEU A 157 -20.44 7.46 15.43
CA LEU A 157 -19.89 8.57 14.65
C LEU A 157 -20.79 9.83 14.64
N ALA A 158 -21.90 9.85 15.39
CA ALA A 158 -22.82 10.99 15.43
C ALA A 158 -22.16 12.35 15.71
N PRO A 159 -21.26 12.49 16.70
CA PRO A 159 -20.53 13.75 16.90
C PRO A 159 -19.69 14.18 15.69
N VAL A 160 -19.16 13.21 14.96
CA VAL A 160 -18.31 13.44 13.78
C VAL A 160 -19.15 13.91 12.60
N ALA A 161 -20.38 13.42 12.42
CA ALA A 161 -21.31 13.88 11.39
C ALA A 161 -21.62 15.38 11.54
N SER A 162 -21.90 15.83 12.77
CA SER A 162 -22.13 17.25 13.07
C SER A 162 -20.90 18.08 12.74
N ARG A 163 -19.70 17.63 13.17
CA ARG A 163 -18.46 18.37 12.88
C ARG A 163 -18.10 18.40 11.39
N LEU A 164 -18.32 17.31 10.67
CA LEU A 164 -18.14 17.29 9.21
C LEU A 164 -19.10 18.27 8.53
N SER A 165 -20.34 18.37 8.99
CA SER A 165 -21.32 19.30 8.44
C SER A 165 -20.86 20.75 8.56
N GLU A 166 -20.35 21.13 9.73
CA GLU A 166 -19.79 22.46 9.98
C GLU A 166 -18.61 22.77 9.05
N LEU A 167 -17.67 21.82 8.91
CA LEU A 167 -16.46 22.02 8.11
C LEU A 167 -16.72 22.03 6.60
N LEU A 168 -17.74 21.30 6.14
CA LEU A 168 -18.13 21.25 4.73
C LEU A 168 -19.09 22.39 4.34
N GLY A 169 -19.71 23.06 5.32
CA GLY A 169 -20.74 24.07 5.08
C GLY A 169 -22.01 23.49 4.44
N LYS A 170 -22.25 22.18 4.61
CA LYS A 170 -23.43 21.47 4.10
C LYS A 170 -23.88 20.40 5.10
N PRO A 171 -25.18 20.09 5.18
CA PRO A 171 -25.66 19.00 6.02
C PRO A 171 -25.05 17.66 5.61
N VAL A 172 -24.41 16.97 6.55
CA VAL A 172 -23.97 15.58 6.40
C VAL A 172 -24.98 14.69 7.09
N ARG A 173 -25.69 13.88 6.31
CA ARG A 173 -26.60 12.87 6.87
C ARG A 173 -25.77 11.75 7.48
N MET A 174 -26.27 11.16 8.55
CA MET A 174 -25.68 9.97 9.14
C MET A 174 -26.66 8.80 9.03
N ALA A 175 -26.19 7.72 8.44
CA ALA A 175 -26.93 6.47 8.36
C ALA A 175 -26.97 5.80 9.74
N LYS A 176 -28.05 5.09 10.01
CA LYS A 176 -28.20 4.30 11.25
C LYS A 176 -27.28 3.08 11.31
N ASP A 177 -26.72 2.69 10.17
CA ASP A 177 -25.87 1.52 10.01
C ASP A 177 -24.86 1.77 8.87
N CYS A 178 -23.96 0.82 8.61
CA CYS A 178 -23.04 0.83 7.48
C CYS A 178 -23.43 -0.14 6.34
N ILE A 179 -24.36 -1.06 6.60
CA ILE A 179 -24.88 -2.03 5.62
C ILE A 179 -26.40 -2.19 5.74
N GLY A 180 -27.01 -2.89 4.78
CA GLY A 180 -28.43 -3.25 4.79
C GLY A 180 -29.34 -2.33 3.98
N ASP A 181 -30.63 -2.70 3.91
CA ASP A 181 -31.60 -2.08 3.00
C ASP A 181 -31.91 -0.61 3.35
N ALA A 182 -31.83 -0.26 4.63
CA ALA A 182 -31.97 1.13 5.07
C ALA A 182 -30.86 2.01 4.49
N VAL A 183 -29.60 1.55 4.57
CA VAL A 183 -28.44 2.26 3.99
C VAL A 183 -28.56 2.35 2.47
N ALA A 184 -28.97 1.26 1.81
CA ALA A 184 -29.19 1.27 0.36
C ALA A 184 -30.25 2.29 -0.06
N SER A 185 -31.34 2.40 0.72
CA SER A 185 -32.41 3.38 0.49
C SER A 185 -31.92 4.82 0.69
N GLU A 186 -31.15 5.08 1.75
CA GLU A 186 -30.55 6.39 1.99
C GLU A 186 -29.58 6.79 0.88
N VAL A 187 -28.75 5.85 0.39
CA VAL A 187 -27.83 6.07 -0.72
C VAL A 187 -28.58 6.31 -2.04
N ALA A 188 -29.67 5.60 -2.29
CA ALA A 188 -30.50 5.80 -3.47
C ALA A 188 -31.14 7.21 -3.51
N ALA A 189 -31.50 7.74 -2.33
CA ALA A 189 -32.07 9.07 -2.18
C ALA A 189 -31.04 10.22 -2.28
N MET A 190 -29.73 9.92 -2.37
CA MET A 190 -28.69 10.95 -2.47
C MET A 190 -28.74 11.67 -3.82
N SER A 191 -28.60 13.00 -3.77
CA SER A 191 -28.35 13.85 -4.92
C SER A 191 -26.84 14.04 -5.15
N PRO A 192 -26.40 14.35 -6.39
CA PRO A 192 -25.01 14.76 -6.65
C PRO A 192 -24.56 15.89 -5.71
N GLY A 193 -23.41 15.71 -5.05
CA GLY A 193 -22.87 16.64 -4.07
C GLY A 193 -23.33 16.39 -2.62
N ASP A 194 -24.21 15.42 -2.38
CA ASP A 194 -24.59 14.99 -1.03
C ASP A 194 -23.48 14.16 -0.37
N VAL A 195 -23.45 14.22 0.96
CA VAL A 195 -22.57 13.41 1.80
C VAL A 195 -23.41 12.61 2.79
N LEU A 196 -23.11 11.30 2.85
CA LEU A 196 -23.67 10.37 3.82
C LEU A 196 -22.51 9.77 4.64
N LEU A 197 -22.55 9.93 5.95
CA LEU A 197 -21.65 9.23 6.87
C LEU A 197 -22.30 7.92 7.32
N LEU A 198 -21.62 6.81 7.04
CA LEU A 198 -22.00 5.50 7.58
C LEU A 198 -21.68 5.41 9.07
N GLU A 199 -22.41 4.58 9.79
CA GLU A 199 -22.08 4.27 11.18
C GLU A 199 -20.74 3.50 11.29
N ASN A 200 -20.19 3.46 12.50
CA ASN A 200 -18.88 2.88 12.80
C ASN A 200 -18.74 1.44 12.27
N VAL A 201 -17.84 1.26 11.29
CA VAL A 201 -17.62 -0.06 10.65
C VAL A 201 -17.15 -1.13 11.61
N ARG A 202 -16.55 -0.76 12.75
CA ARG A 202 -16.10 -1.72 13.78
C ARG A 202 -17.22 -2.25 14.67
N PHE A 203 -18.46 -1.76 14.54
CA PHE A 203 -19.61 -2.43 15.16
C PHE A 203 -19.82 -3.85 14.59
N TYR A 204 -19.25 -4.12 13.41
CA TYR A 204 -19.21 -5.46 12.83
C TYR A 204 -17.85 -6.10 13.10
N PRO A 205 -17.77 -7.23 13.84
CA PRO A 205 -16.51 -7.95 14.05
C PRO A 205 -15.88 -8.45 12.73
N GLU A 206 -16.67 -8.56 11.67
CA GLU A 206 -16.27 -8.90 10.31
C GLU A 206 -15.28 -7.89 9.70
N GLU A 207 -15.32 -6.62 10.12
CA GLU A 207 -14.44 -5.56 9.62
C GLU A 207 -12.96 -5.89 9.86
N GLU A 208 -12.59 -6.25 11.08
CA GLU A 208 -11.19 -6.53 11.43
C GLU A 208 -10.71 -7.88 10.89
N LYS A 209 -11.64 -8.77 10.56
CA LYS A 209 -11.36 -10.08 9.94
C LYS A 209 -11.19 -10.02 8.43
N ASN A 210 -11.43 -8.85 7.81
CA ASN A 210 -11.47 -8.69 6.36
C ASN A 210 -12.43 -9.68 5.69
N ASP A 211 -13.62 -9.84 6.27
CA ASP A 211 -14.61 -10.78 5.76
C ASP A 211 -15.08 -10.38 4.35
N PRO A 212 -15.00 -11.28 3.35
CA PRO A 212 -15.39 -10.96 1.97
C PRO A 212 -16.87 -10.62 1.80
N GLU A 213 -17.77 -11.26 2.55
CA GLU A 213 -19.20 -10.99 2.46
C GLU A 213 -19.55 -9.62 3.05
N PHE A 214 -18.91 -9.24 4.15
CA PHE A 214 -19.04 -7.90 4.71
C PHE A 214 -18.47 -6.83 3.77
N ALA A 215 -17.29 -7.06 3.17
CA ALA A 215 -16.73 -6.18 2.16
C ALA A 215 -17.65 -6.03 0.93
N ARG A 216 -18.29 -7.12 0.48
CA ARG A 216 -19.28 -7.11 -0.62
C ARG A 216 -20.51 -6.25 -0.27
N LYS A 217 -21.02 -6.37 0.96
CA LYS A 217 -22.15 -5.56 1.44
C LYS A 217 -21.82 -4.08 1.50
N LEU A 218 -20.62 -3.71 1.96
CA LEU A 218 -20.15 -2.32 1.94
C LEU A 218 -20.02 -1.79 0.50
N ALA A 219 -19.48 -2.61 -0.40
CA ALA A 219 -19.26 -2.23 -1.80
C ALA A 219 -20.57 -2.08 -2.60
N ALA A 220 -21.64 -2.80 -2.26
CA ALA A 220 -22.89 -2.81 -3.02
C ALA A 220 -23.51 -1.40 -3.23
N ASN A 221 -23.24 -0.48 -2.30
CA ASN A 221 -23.77 0.88 -2.33
C ASN A 221 -22.88 1.89 -3.07
N ALA A 222 -21.75 1.47 -3.64
CA ALA A 222 -20.82 2.37 -4.31
C ALA A 222 -20.39 1.87 -5.69
N ASP A 223 -19.88 2.80 -6.50
CA ASP A 223 -19.32 2.54 -7.83
C ASP A 223 -17.80 2.71 -7.83
N LEU A 224 -17.28 3.57 -6.95
CA LEU A 224 -15.88 3.97 -6.87
C LEU A 224 -15.39 3.84 -5.42
N TYR A 225 -14.12 3.47 -5.23
CA TYR A 225 -13.46 3.48 -3.92
C TYR A 225 -12.34 4.51 -3.83
N VAL A 226 -12.34 5.27 -2.74
CA VAL A 226 -11.30 6.24 -2.39
C VAL A 226 -10.80 5.91 -0.98
N ASN A 227 -9.51 5.61 -0.85
CA ASN A 227 -8.87 5.45 0.45
C ASN A 227 -8.18 6.75 0.86
N ASP A 228 -8.67 7.39 1.90
CA ASP A 228 -8.08 8.59 2.49
C ASP A 228 -7.67 8.37 3.96
N ALA A 229 -7.52 7.10 4.37
CA ALA A 229 -7.26 6.70 5.75
C ALA A 229 -5.85 6.09 5.91
N PHE A 230 -4.80 6.91 5.76
CA PHE A 230 -3.41 6.45 5.90
C PHE A 230 -3.14 5.73 7.23
N GLY A 231 -3.70 6.24 8.33
CA GLY A 231 -3.57 5.67 9.66
C GLY A 231 -4.05 4.22 9.78
N THR A 232 -5.03 3.80 8.97
CA THR A 232 -5.54 2.41 8.94
C THR A 232 -5.08 1.61 7.74
N ALA A 233 -4.47 2.25 6.74
CA ALA A 233 -4.10 1.61 5.50
C ALA A 233 -3.03 0.50 5.66
N HIS A 234 -2.36 0.39 6.82
CA HIS A 234 -1.43 -0.70 7.14
C HIS A 234 -2.12 -2.01 7.55
N ARG A 235 -3.45 -2.03 7.70
CA ARG A 235 -4.23 -3.19 8.13
C ARG A 235 -5.07 -3.69 6.96
N ALA A 236 -5.18 -5.01 6.83
CA ALA A 236 -6.11 -5.65 5.92
C ALA A 236 -7.46 -5.77 6.63
N HIS A 237 -8.28 -4.72 6.60
CA HIS A 237 -9.68 -4.75 7.06
C HIS A 237 -10.63 -4.65 5.87
N ALA A 238 -11.89 -5.07 6.06
CA ALA A 238 -12.89 -5.07 5.00
C ALA A 238 -13.05 -3.69 4.34
N SER A 239 -13.26 -2.64 5.13
CA SER A 239 -13.43 -1.26 4.64
C SER A 239 -12.17 -0.61 4.04
N THR A 240 -10.99 -1.23 4.21
CA THR A 240 -9.70 -0.67 3.76
C THR A 240 -9.07 -1.43 2.60
N ALA A 241 -9.27 -2.75 2.55
CA ALA A 241 -8.65 -3.66 1.61
C ALA A 241 -9.69 -4.55 0.92
N GLY A 242 -10.58 -5.22 1.68
CA GLY A 242 -11.59 -6.13 1.11
C GLY A 242 -12.52 -5.47 0.09
N VAL A 243 -13.01 -4.26 0.38
CA VAL A 243 -13.89 -3.51 -0.54
C VAL A 243 -13.26 -3.25 -1.91
N THR A 244 -11.92 -3.21 -1.98
CA THR A 244 -11.21 -2.98 -3.25
C THR A 244 -11.32 -4.15 -4.21
N GLU A 245 -11.72 -5.34 -3.76
CA GLU A 245 -11.97 -6.49 -4.65
C GLU A 245 -13.24 -6.29 -5.47
N PHE A 246 -14.21 -5.54 -4.95
CA PHE A 246 -15.53 -5.32 -5.55
C PHE A 246 -15.67 -3.95 -6.20
N LEU A 247 -14.97 -2.93 -5.70
CA LEU A 247 -15.05 -1.55 -6.21
C LEU A 247 -13.85 -1.22 -7.09
N LYS A 248 -14.13 -0.75 -8.32
CA LYS A 248 -13.13 -0.27 -9.28
C LYS A 248 -13.63 1.02 -9.95
N PRO A 249 -12.77 2.05 -10.10
CA PRO A 249 -11.38 2.09 -9.64
C PRO A 249 -11.26 2.23 -8.11
N ALA A 250 -10.09 1.87 -7.59
CA ALA A 250 -9.68 2.14 -6.21
C ALA A 250 -8.52 3.13 -6.26
N VAL A 251 -8.68 4.29 -5.65
CA VAL A 251 -7.70 5.39 -5.71
C VAL A 251 -7.37 5.93 -4.32
N ALA A 252 -6.24 6.61 -4.19
CA ALA A 252 -5.90 7.37 -3.00
C ALA A 252 -6.64 8.71 -2.96
N GLY A 253 -7.14 9.11 -1.78
CA GLY A 253 -7.54 10.49 -1.51
C GLY A 253 -6.33 11.41 -1.30
N PHE A 254 -6.56 12.70 -1.07
CA PHE A 254 -5.48 13.68 -0.96
C PHE A 254 -4.60 13.51 0.29
N LEU A 255 -5.18 13.08 1.42
CA LEU A 255 -4.41 12.79 2.62
C LEU A 255 -3.51 11.59 2.37
N LEU A 256 -4.06 10.51 1.82
CA LEU A 256 -3.28 9.32 1.52
C LEU A 256 -2.19 9.60 0.46
N GLU A 257 -2.53 10.33 -0.60
CA GLU A 257 -1.57 10.79 -1.62
C GLU A 257 -0.41 11.57 -0.98
N LYS A 258 -0.71 12.57 -0.14
CA LYS A 258 0.31 13.39 0.51
C LYS A 258 1.23 12.58 1.42
N GLU A 259 0.68 11.63 2.18
CA GLU A 259 1.46 10.75 3.06
C GLU A 259 2.34 9.80 2.25
N LEU A 260 1.81 9.24 1.15
CA LEU A 260 2.57 8.40 0.23
C LEU A 260 3.70 9.18 -0.43
N ASP A 261 3.42 10.37 -0.96
CA ASP A 261 4.42 11.22 -1.60
C ASP A 261 5.51 11.64 -0.61
N TYR A 262 5.14 11.99 0.63
CA TYR A 262 6.12 12.32 1.68
C TYR A 262 7.02 11.14 2.02
N LEU A 263 6.43 9.94 2.21
CA LEU A 263 7.19 8.74 2.52
C LEU A 263 8.06 8.27 1.37
N SER A 264 7.55 8.25 0.14
CA SER A 264 8.30 7.87 -1.04
C SER A 264 9.48 8.82 -1.26
N ASN A 265 9.26 10.13 -1.20
CA ASN A 265 10.35 11.10 -1.35
C ASN A 265 11.40 10.98 -0.23
N ALA A 266 10.98 10.79 1.03
CA ALA A 266 11.90 10.66 2.16
C ALA A 266 12.71 9.34 2.12
N ILE A 267 12.20 8.30 1.45
CA ILE A 267 12.80 6.97 1.49
C ILE A 267 13.55 6.66 0.19
N GLU A 268 13.02 6.99 -0.98
CA GLU A 268 13.59 6.59 -2.28
C GLU A 268 14.70 7.52 -2.74
N ASN A 269 14.52 8.84 -2.58
CA ASN A 269 15.54 9.82 -2.96
C ASN A 269 15.62 10.96 -1.92
N PRO A 270 16.11 10.67 -0.70
CA PRO A 270 16.19 11.68 0.33
C PRO A 270 17.21 12.76 -0.04
N LYS A 271 16.86 14.03 0.23
CA LYS A 271 17.84 15.12 0.22
C LYS A 271 18.88 14.85 1.30
N ARG A 272 20.17 14.89 0.93
CA ARG A 272 21.29 14.66 1.84
C ARG A 272 21.87 15.98 2.37
N PRO A 273 22.37 16.03 3.63
CA PRO A 273 22.42 14.94 4.60
C PRO A 273 21.02 14.55 5.13
N PHE A 274 20.73 13.26 5.14
CA PHE A 274 19.46 12.69 5.57
C PHE A 274 19.57 12.12 6.98
N ALA A 275 19.02 12.85 7.93
CA ALA A 275 18.97 12.46 9.33
C ALA A 275 17.60 11.87 9.71
N ALA A 276 17.59 10.78 10.48
CA ALA A 276 16.38 10.21 11.06
C ALA A 276 16.42 10.29 12.59
N ILE A 277 15.34 10.75 13.21
CA ILE A 277 15.19 10.78 14.67
C ILE A 277 14.24 9.65 15.08
N VAL A 278 14.76 8.69 15.84
CA VAL A 278 14.03 7.49 16.27
C VAL A 278 13.88 7.49 17.78
N GLY A 279 12.65 7.64 18.25
CA GLY A 279 12.30 7.57 19.66
C GLY A 279 11.43 6.36 20.01
N GLY A 280 11.28 6.13 21.30
CA GLY A 280 10.37 5.12 21.85
C GLY A 280 10.85 4.62 23.20
N SER A 281 10.03 3.81 23.86
CA SER A 281 10.40 3.15 25.12
C SER A 281 11.18 1.86 24.91
N LYS A 282 11.00 1.17 23.78
CA LYS A 282 11.55 -0.16 23.52
C LYS A 282 12.25 -0.25 22.16
N VAL A 283 13.48 -0.72 22.15
CA VAL A 283 14.25 -1.09 20.95
C VAL A 283 13.50 -2.14 20.14
N SER A 284 12.94 -3.15 20.80
CA SER A 284 12.22 -4.26 20.14
C SER A 284 11.10 -3.80 19.20
N SER A 285 10.42 -2.71 19.56
CA SER A 285 9.35 -2.13 18.76
C SER A 285 9.81 -1.38 17.51
N LYS A 286 11.12 -1.08 17.40
CA LYS A 286 11.71 -0.22 16.36
C LYS A 286 12.80 -0.88 15.52
N ILE A 287 13.12 -2.15 15.76
CA ILE A 287 14.19 -2.89 15.07
C ILE A 287 14.05 -2.77 13.54
N GLY A 288 12.91 -3.20 13.00
CA GLY A 288 12.71 -3.18 11.55
C GLY A 288 12.65 -1.78 10.94
N VAL A 289 12.46 -0.73 11.75
CA VAL A 289 12.58 0.66 11.29
C VAL A 289 14.06 1.06 11.25
N LEU A 290 14.82 0.79 12.32
CA LEU A 290 16.25 1.08 12.39
C LEU A 290 17.03 0.37 11.28
N GLU A 291 16.78 -0.92 11.05
CA GLU A 291 17.45 -1.70 9.99
C GLU A 291 17.24 -1.10 8.59
N LYS A 292 16.05 -0.54 8.33
CA LYS A 292 15.75 0.14 7.06
C LYS A 292 16.39 1.51 6.96
N LEU A 293 16.43 2.26 8.06
CA LEU A 293 17.06 3.58 8.10
C LEU A 293 18.58 3.48 7.97
N LEU A 294 19.19 2.43 8.53
CA LEU A 294 20.62 2.11 8.34
C LEU A 294 21.01 1.85 6.88
N GLN A 295 20.06 1.66 5.97
CA GLN A 295 20.36 1.50 4.55
C GLN A 295 20.29 2.82 3.78
N LYS A 296 19.77 3.89 4.40
CA LYS A 296 19.33 5.09 3.67
C LYS A 296 19.83 6.41 4.27
N CYS A 297 19.88 6.51 5.60
CA CYS A 297 20.26 7.72 6.32
C CYS A 297 21.78 7.91 6.39
N ASP A 298 22.20 9.18 6.48
CA ASP A 298 23.57 9.58 6.80
C ASP A 298 23.77 9.64 8.32
N THR A 299 22.72 10.07 9.05
CA THR A 299 22.74 10.22 10.51
C THR A 299 21.47 9.61 11.11
N ILE A 300 21.59 8.92 12.24
CA ILE A 300 20.46 8.42 13.02
C ILE A 300 20.60 8.92 14.46
N VAL A 301 19.60 9.66 14.93
CA VAL A 301 19.51 10.13 16.32
C VAL A 301 18.55 9.21 17.07
N ILE A 302 19.02 8.58 18.14
CA ILE A 302 18.17 7.73 19.00
C ILE A 302 17.77 8.53 20.23
N GLY A 303 16.48 8.54 20.56
CA GLY A 303 15.93 9.21 21.74
C GLY A 303 14.96 8.33 22.54
N GLY A 304 14.47 8.85 23.66
CA GLY A 304 13.51 8.15 24.52
C GLY A 304 14.13 7.03 25.36
N GLY A 305 13.28 6.17 25.95
CA GLY A 305 13.72 5.11 26.86
C GLY A 305 14.60 4.05 26.20
N MET A 306 14.47 3.83 24.89
CA MET A 306 15.29 2.84 24.19
C MET A 306 16.79 3.17 24.17
N VAL A 307 17.16 4.44 24.38
CA VAL A 307 18.56 4.88 24.52
C VAL A 307 19.29 4.09 25.61
N PHE A 308 18.61 3.77 26.72
CA PHE A 308 19.26 3.11 27.84
C PHE A 308 19.71 1.69 27.48
N THR A 309 19.03 0.98 26.57
CA THR A 309 19.52 -0.30 26.05
C THR A 309 20.83 -0.13 25.27
N PHE A 310 20.99 0.96 24.48
CA PHE A 310 22.24 1.27 23.78
C PHE A 310 23.36 1.69 24.76
N LEU A 311 23.05 2.54 25.74
CA LEU A 311 24.01 2.93 26.77
C LEU A 311 24.48 1.72 27.60
N ARG A 312 23.55 0.81 27.94
CA ARG A 312 23.88 -0.46 28.61
C ARG A 312 24.76 -1.34 27.74
N ALA A 313 24.50 -1.40 26.44
CA ALA A 313 25.31 -2.13 25.48
C ALA A 313 26.77 -1.62 25.39
N ARG A 314 26.97 -0.30 25.56
CA ARG A 314 28.28 0.35 25.71
C ARG A 314 28.92 0.18 27.11
N GLY A 315 28.27 -0.54 28.03
CA GLY A 315 28.77 -0.79 29.38
C GLY A 315 28.48 0.33 30.40
N LEU A 316 27.66 1.33 30.04
CA LEU A 316 27.32 2.43 30.93
C LEU A 316 26.27 2.02 31.98
N LYS A 317 26.30 2.68 33.14
CA LYS A 317 25.30 2.52 34.20
C LYS A 317 24.04 3.32 33.84
N THR A 318 22.89 2.64 33.82
CA THR A 318 21.59 3.24 33.42
C THR A 318 20.62 3.43 34.60
N GLY A 319 21.02 3.02 35.80
CA GLY A 319 20.19 3.14 37.01
C GLY A 319 18.89 2.36 36.89
N SER A 320 17.77 2.98 37.27
CA SER A 320 16.42 2.40 37.18
C SER A 320 15.74 2.64 35.83
N SER A 321 16.49 3.07 34.81
CA SER A 321 15.92 3.37 33.50
C SER A 321 15.52 2.09 32.76
N LEU A 322 14.56 2.21 31.84
CA LEU A 322 14.03 1.06 31.10
C LEU A 322 15.09 0.49 30.15
N VAL A 323 15.53 -0.74 30.42
CA VAL A 323 16.51 -1.48 29.60
C VAL A 323 15.89 -2.80 29.15
N GLU A 324 16.03 -3.13 27.87
CA GLU A 324 15.70 -4.45 27.34
C GLU A 324 16.97 -5.31 27.34
N GLU A 325 17.22 -6.01 28.45
CA GLU A 325 18.43 -6.82 28.67
C GLU A 325 18.62 -7.89 27.59
N ASP A 326 17.53 -8.48 27.10
CA ASP A 326 17.51 -9.47 26.01
C ASP A 326 17.78 -8.88 24.62
N LYS A 327 17.90 -7.55 24.51
CA LYS A 327 18.14 -6.81 23.26
C LYS A 327 19.45 -6.02 23.27
N ILE A 328 20.29 -6.20 24.28
CA ILE A 328 21.61 -5.56 24.36
C ILE A 328 22.49 -5.95 23.16
N GLU A 329 22.54 -7.24 22.83
CA GLU A 329 23.37 -7.72 21.72
C GLU A 329 22.88 -7.18 20.37
N LEU A 330 21.57 -7.03 20.23
CA LEU A 330 20.98 -6.41 19.06
C LEU A 330 21.37 -4.92 18.95
N ALA A 331 21.34 -4.19 20.06
CA ALA A 331 21.77 -2.79 20.08
C ALA A 331 23.25 -2.67 19.64
N ARG A 332 24.14 -3.56 20.12
CA ARG A 332 25.55 -3.61 19.66
C ARG A 332 25.66 -3.84 18.17
N ASN A 333 24.93 -4.81 17.63
CA ASN A 333 24.94 -5.10 16.20
C ASN A 333 24.47 -3.89 15.37
N ILE A 334 23.45 -3.16 15.83
CA ILE A 334 22.99 -1.93 15.17
C ILE A 334 24.09 -0.85 15.15
N GLU A 335 24.80 -0.63 16.27
CA GLU A 335 25.93 0.33 16.30
C GLU A 335 27.06 -0.11 15.37
N GLU A 336 27.36 -1.41 15.34
CA GLU A 336 28.40 -1.95 14.47
C GLU A 336 28.04 -1.80 12.98
N GLN A 337 26.78 -2.06 12.63
CA GLN A 337 26.27 -1.86 11.27
C GLN A 337 26.31 -0.39 10.86
N ALA A 338 25.94 0.54 11.76
CA ALA A 338 26.05 1.97 11.51
C ALA A 338 27.51 2.35 11.22
N ARG A 339 28.45 1.90 12.07
CA ARG A 339 29.88 2.14 11.90
C ARG A 339 30.43 1.58 10.59
N LYS A 340 30.07 0.34 10.24
CA LYS A 340 30.48 -0.32 8.98
C LYS A 340 30.00 0.44 7.73
N ARG A 341 28.86 1.13 7.84
CA ARG A 341 28.24 1.87 6.73
C ARG A 341 28.60 3.37 6.73
N GLY A 342 29.41 3.83 7.70
CA GLY A 342 29.75 5.25 7.83
C GLY A 342 28.57 6.13 8.27
N ILE A 343 27.58 5.54 8.94
CA ILE A 343 26.39 6.26 9.43
C ILE A 343 26.68 6.78 10.83
N GLU A 344 26.41 8.06 11.05
CA GLU A 344 26.57 8.69 12.35
C GLU A 344 25.40 8.33 13.26
N LEU A 345 25.66 7.53 14.29
CA LEU A 345 24.65 7.15 15.29
C LEU A 345 24.79 8.03 16.54
N LEU A 346 23.88 9.00 16.68
CA LEU A 346 23.86 9.95 17.79
C LEU A 346 22.97 9.46 18.92
N LEU A 347 23.55 9.36 20.12
CA LEU A 347 22.83 9.15 21.38
C LEU A 347 22.86 10.44 22.21
N PRO A 348 21.89 10.68 23.10
CA PRO A 348 21.93 11.80 24.03
C PRO A 348 23.18 11.74 24.91
N VAL A 349 23.78 12.91 25.14
CA VAL A 349 24.95 13.08 26.02
C VAL A 349 24.54 13.30 27.47
N ASP A 350 23.28 13.69 27.69
CA ASP A 350 22.65 13.94 28.98
C ASP A 350 21.23 13.37 29.04
N CYS A 351 20.65 13.28 30.24
CA CYS A 351 19.27 12.85 30.44
C CYS A 351 18.65 13.54 31.66
N GLY A 352 17.35 13.87 31.59
CA GLY A 352 16.62 14.39 32.74
C GLY A 352 16.25 13.29 33.75
N ASP A 353 16.69 13.41 35.01
CA ASP A 353 16.27 12.50 36.10
C ASP A 353 15.02 13.04 36.79
N ARG A 354 13.93 12.27 36.76
CA ARG A 354 12.65 12.63 37.36
C ARG A 354 12.70 12.69 38.90
N ARG A 355 13.76 12.17 39.54
CA ARG A 355 14.01 12.33 40.99
C ARG A 355 14.40 13.75 41.38
N GLN A 356 14.71 14.64 40.43
CA GLN A 356 14.99 16.06 40.68
C GLN A 356 13.79 16.99 40.42
N ILE A 357 12.64 16.48 39.96
CA ILE A 357 11.46 17.28 39.55
C ILE A 357 10.28 17.02 40.51
N ARG A 358 10.50 17.07 41.82
CA ARG A 358 9.42 17.00 42.82
C ARG A 358 9.47 18.17 43.77
#